data_AF-A0A2N2JQV0-F1
#
_entry.id   AF-A0A2N2JQV0-F1
#
_cell.length_a   1.000
_cell.length_b   1.000
_cell.length_c   1.000
_cell.angle_alpha   90.00
_cell.angle_beta   90.00
_cell.angle_gamma   90.00
#
_symmetry.space_group_name_H-M   'P 1'
#
loop_
_entity.id
_entity.type
_entity.pdbx_description
1 polymer ?
#
loop_
_entity_poly.entity_id
_entity_poly.type
_entity_poly.pdbx_seq_one_letter_code
_entity_poly.pdbx_strand_id
1 'polypeptide(L)'
;MDVDIGTFVSLMVLDTLSGRSPIYRLEKFASSVDTGLLLGKDVPDSAFNDTTVDRALDAIYEAGTEKVFSQLALRAASAFPLDVDTSHVHFDTTSVSVWGDYPGCPEEDDPERLKVTYGHSKDRRPDLKQFLIKMLCIHRNIPIIGECTRKRVGQEDQQLCILT
;
A
#
# COMPACT_ATOMS: atom_id res chain seq x y z
N MET A 1 3.58 -5.83 22.28
CA MET A 1 2.85 -4.76 21.56
C MET A 1 1.54 -4.61 22.30
N ASP A 2 1.19 -3.39 22.72
CA ASP A 2 0.01 -3.16 23.58
C ASP A 2 -1.31 -3.14 22.79
N VAL A 3 -1.22 -3.23 21.46
CA VAL A 3 -2.31 -3.34 20.51
C VAL A 3 -1.94 -4.40 19.46
N ASP A 4 -2.88 -5.18 18.97
CA ASP A 4 -2.63 -6.10 17.85
C ASP A 4 -2.51 -5.35 16.51
N ILE A 5 -1.83 -5.97 15.56
CA ILE A 5 -1.54 -5.39 14.24
C ILE A 5 -2.83 -5.03 13.49
N GLY A 6 -3.86 -5.89 13.53
CA GLY A 6 -5.10 -5.66 12.78
C GLY A 6 -5.82 -4.40 13.25
N THR A 7 -5.84 -4.18 14.56
CA THR A 7 -6.38 -2.94 15.15
C THR A 7 -5.52 -1.74 14.83
N PHE A 8 -4.20 -1.88 14.93
CA PHE A 8 -3.26 -0.81 14.61
C PHE A 8 -3.48 -0.31 13.18
N VAL A 9 -3.53 -1.24 12.22
CA VAL A 9 -3.82 -0.96 10.81
C VAL A 9 -5.21 -0.36 10.63
N SER A 10 -6.22 -0.81 11.39
CA SER A 10 -7.56 -0.22 11.33
C SER A 10 -7.56 1.27 11.69
N LEU A 11 -6.81 1.69 12.72
CA LEU A 11 -6.66 3.10 13.02
C LEU A 11 -5.89 3.86 11.92
N MET A 12 -4.84 3.27 11.35
CA MET A 12 -4.12 3.88 10.22
C MET A 12 -5.04 4.13 9.01
N VAL A 13 -5.93 3.19 8.71
CA VAL A 13 -6.93 3.34 7.65
C VAL A 13 -7.89 4.47 8.00
N LEU A 14 -8.38 4.54 9.24
CA LEU A 14 -9.24 5.64 9.70
C LEU A 14 -8.57 7.01 9.59
N ASP A 15 -7.31 7.15 10.03
CA ASP A 15 -6.54 8.39 9.88
C ASP A 15 -6.39 8.80 8.41
N THR A 16 -6.05 7.83 7.55
CA THR A 16 -5.91 8.05 6.11
C THR A 16 -7.20 8.56 5.48
N LEU A 17 -8.35 7.98 5.86
CA LEU A 17 -9.66 8.39 5.38
C LEU A 17 -10.15 9.72 5.99
N SER A 18 -9.58 10.14 7.12
CA SER A 18 -10.00 11.34 7.87
C SER A 18 -9.16 12.59 7.56
N GLY A 19 -8.31 12.56 6.54
CA GLY A 19 -7.48 13.70 6.13
C GLY A 19 -5.97 13.45 6.21
N ARG A 20 -5.55 12.27 6.66
CA ARG A 20 -4.17 11.76 6.69
C ARG A 20 -3.21 12.60 7.53
N SER A 21 -2.83 12.09 8.68
CA SER A 21 -1.73 12.61 9.47
C SER A 21 -0.39 12.04 9.00
N PRO A 22 0.75 12.69 9.27
CA PRO A 22 2.05 12.02 9.19
C PRO A 22 2.04 10.78 10.09
N ILE A 23 2.56 9.66 9.61
CA ILE A 23 2.48 8.35 10.30
C ILE A 23 2.99 8.42 11.75
N TYR A 24 4.05 9.18 12.01
CA TYR A 24 4.61 9.37 13.35
C TYR A 24 3.71 10.20 14.32
N ARG A 25 2.55 10.65 13.86
CA ARG A 25 1.55 11.38 14.65
C ARG A 25 0.28 10.57 14.86
N LEU A 26 0.33 9.27 14.66
CA LEU A 26 -0.85 8.41 14.78
C LEU A 26 -1.44 8.43 16.21
N GLU A 27 -0.61 8.49 17.24
CA GLU A 27 -1.03 8.71 18.64
C GLU A 27 -1.87 10.00 18.80
N LYS A 28 -1.47 11.08 18.14
CA LYS A 28 -2.23 12.34 18.17
C LYS A 28 -3.59 12.17 17.49
N PHE A 29 -3.65 11.42 16.39
CA PHE A 29 -4.92 11.10 15.75
C PHE A 29 -5.80 10.24 16.66
N ALA A 30 -5.24 9.20 17.31
CA ALA A 30 -5.94 8.37 18.28
C ALA A 30 -6.61 9.21 19.38
N SER A 31 -5.87 10.16 19.96
CA SER A 31 -6.38 11.07 21.00
C SER A 31 -7.49 12.03 20.55
N SER A 32 -7.68 12.17 19.24
CA SER A 32 -8.68 13.09 18.66
C SER A 32 -10.00 12.41 18.32
N VAL A 33 -10.08 11.08 18.45
CA VAL A 33 -11.26 10.27 18.08
C VAL A 33 -11.64 9.32 19.21
N ASP A 34 -12.88 8.84 19.19
CA ASP A 34 -13.33 7.78 20.10
C ASP A 34 -12.83 6.42 19.59
N THR A 35 -11.64 6.01 20.05
CA THR A 35 -11.02 4.74 19.65
C THR A 35 -11.84 3.53 20.13
N GLY A 36 -12.48 3.62 21.29
CA GLY A 36 -13.37 2.58 21.81
C GLY A 36 -14.54 2.31 20.86
N LEU A 37 -15.21 3.37 20.42
CA LEU A 37 -16.31 3.28 19.45
C LEU A 37 -15.84 2.81 18.06
N LEU A 38 -14.76 3.39 17.54
CA LEU A 38 -14.31 3.15 16.16
C LEU A 38 -13.60 1.82 15.97
N LEU A 39 -12.86 1.35 16.97
CA LEU A 39 -12.11 0.09 16.93
C LEU A 39 -12.86 -1.06 17.62
N GLY A 40 -13.97 -0.76 18.30
CA GLY A 40 -14.74 -1.74 19.06
C GLY A 40 -14.03 -2.25 20.31
N LYS A 41 -12.99 -1.55 20.78
CA LYS A 41 -12.25 -1.88 21.99
C LYS A 41 -11.49 -0.68 22.53
N ASP A 42 -11.41 -0.60 23.86
CA ASP A 42 -10.67 0.45 24.55
C ASP A 42 -9.17 0.18 24.46
N VAL A 43 -8.46 1.02 23.72
CA VAL A 43 -7.00 0.99 23.56
C VAL A 43 -6.47 2.37 23.90
N PRO A 44 -5.46 2.48 24.79
CA PRO A 44 -4.89 3.78 25.10
C PRO A 44 -4.20 4.37 23.87
N ASP A 45 -4.34 5.69 23.67
CA ASP A 45 -3.78 6.40 22.53
C ASP A 45 -2.26 6.19 22.39
N SER A 46 -1.57 6.09 23.53
CA SER A 46 -0.13 5.82 23.63
C SER A 46 0.28 4.47 23.02
N ALA A 47 -0.66 3.56 22.76
CA ALA A 47 -0.38 2.32 22.02
C ALA A 47 -0.06 2.59 20.54
N PHE A 48 -0.46 3.74 20.00
CA PHE A 48 -0.27 4.12 18.59
C PHE A 48 0.99 4.99 18.36
N ASN A 49 2.04 4.74 19.15
CA ASN A 49 3.32 5.44 19.07
C ASN A 49 4.22 4.93 17.93
N ASP A 50 5.31 5.66 17.66
CA ASP A 50 6.28 5.38 16.59
C ASP A 50 6.93 3.99 16.68
N THR A 51 7.15 3.45 17.89
CA THR A 51 7.71 2.09 18.06
C THR A 51 6.70 1.03 17.64
N THR A 52 5.41 1.25 17.90
CA THR A 52 4.36 0.35 17.43
C THR A 52 4.17 0.45 15.93
N VAL A 53 4.24 1.67 15.34
CA VAL A 53 4.24 1.88 13.89
C VAL A 53 5.30 1.00 13.24
N ASP A 54 6.56 1.13 13.69
CA ASP A 54 7.71 0.43 13.12
C ASP A 54 7.49 -1.08 13.11
N ARG A 55 7.18 -1.64 14.28
CA ARG A 55 6.90 -3.07 14.45
C ARG A 55 5.70 -3.56 13.63
N ALA A 56 4.68 -2.74 13.46
CA ALA A 56 3.52 -3.09 12.64
C ALA A 56 3.88 -3.15 11.16
N LEU A 57 4.66 -2.19 10.66
CA LEU A 57 5.14 -2.16 9.28
C LEU A 57 6.10 -3.32 9.00
N ASP A 58 7.02 -3.62 9.92
CA ASP A 58 7.91 -4.78 9.83
C ASP A 58 7.11 -6.09 9.77
N ALA A 59 6.13 -6.27 10.66
CA ALA A 59 5.31 -7.47 10.66
C ALA A 59 4.47 -7.63 9.37
N ILE A 60 3.99 -6.53 8.78
CA ILE A 60 3.30 -6.55 7.49
C ILE A 60 4.28 -6.93 6.36
N TYR A 61 5.51 -6.41 6.41
CA TYR A 61 6.56 -6.73 5.45
C TYR A 61 6.96 -8.21 5.54
N GLU A 62 7.23 -8.72 6.73
CA GLU A 62 7.58 -10.13 6.99
C GLU A 62 6.45 -11.09 6.57
N ALA A 63 5.18 -10.68 6.73
CA ALA A 63 4.04 -11.47 6.28
C ALA A 63 3.89 -11.51 4.74
N GLY A 64 4.59 -10.63 4.02
CA GLY A 64 4.48 -10.41 2.59
C GLY A 64 3.36 -9.43 2.27
N THR A 65 3.72 -8.17 2.00
CA THR A 65 2.78 -7.08 1.67
C THR A 65 1.82 -7.44 0.55
N GLU A 66 2.32 -8.04 -0.54
CA GLU A 66 1.51 -8.45 -1.70
C GLU A 66 0.48 -9.51 -1.33
N LYS A 67 0.86 -10.46 -0.46
CA LYS A 67 -0.01 -11.53 0.02
C LYS A 67 -1.11 -10.98 0.91
N VAL A 68 -0.75 -10.12 1.86
CA VAL A 68 -1.71 -9.44 2.75
C VAL A 68 -2.70 -8.62 1.92
N PHE A 69 -2.20 -7.82 0.99
CA PHE A 69 -3.02 -7.00 0.10
C PHE A 69 -3.98 -7.86 -0.74
N SER A 70 -3.47 -8.87 -1.44
CA SER A 70 -4.27 -9.68 -2.36
C SER A 70 -5.37 -10.46 -1.63
N GLN A 71 -5.06 -10.99 -0.44
CA GLN A 71 -6.06 -11.68 0.39
C GLN A 71 -7.15 -10.72 0.90
N LEU A 72 -6.77 -9.52 1.34
CA LEU A 72 -7.73 -8.51 1.78
C LEU A 72 -8.61 -8.04 0.64
N ALA A 73 -8.01 -7.74 -0.51
CA ALA A 73 -8.69 -7.32 -1.73
C ALA A 73 -9.70 -8.36 -2.21
N LEU A 74 -9.31 -9.64 -2.27
CA LEU A 74 -10.20 -10.72 -2.68
C LEU A 74 -11.37 -10.92 -1.70
N ARG A 75 -11.10 -10.82 -0.39
CA ARG A 75 -12.15 -10.89 0.64
C ARG A 75 -13.11 -9.72 0.51
N ALA A 76 -12.61 -8.51 0.31
CA ALA A 76 -13.43 -7.32 0.11
C ALA A 76 -14.30 -7.48 -1.15
N ALA A 77 -13.71 -7.86 -2.29
CA ALA A 77 -14.43 -8.10 -3.54
C ALA A 77 -15.53 -9.17 -3.39
N SER A 78 -15.24 -10.26 -2.66
CA SER A 78 -16.21 -11.34 -2.40
C SER A 78 -17.33 -10.95 -1.42
N ALA A 79 -17.08 -9.99 -0.52
CA ALA A 79 -18.04 -9.58 0.50
C ALA A 79 -19.14 -8.66 -0.04
N PHE A 80 -18.88 -7.96 -1.14
CA PHE A 80 -19.88 -7.13 -1.79
C PHE A 80 -20.67 -7.97 -2.81
N PRO A 81 -22.01 -8.03 -2.72
CA PRO A 81 -22.86 -8.85 -3.59
C PRO A 81 -23.04 -8.25 -5.00
N LEU A 82 -22.04 -7.53 -5.50
CA LEU A 82 -22.03 -7.03 -6.86
C LEU A 82 -21.79 -8.21 -7.80
N ASP A 83 -22.42 -8.19 -8.98
CA ASP A 83 -22.04 -9.03 -10.12
C ASP A 83 -20.66 -8.58 -10.61
N VAL A 84 -19.62 -8.88 -9.83
CA VAL A 84 -18.24 -8.51 -10.12
C VAL A 84 -17.78 -9.37 -11.28
N ASP A 85 -17.73 -8.75 -12.45
CA ASP A 85 -17.17 -9.38 -13.64
C ASP A 85 -15.64 -9.55 -13.47
N THR A 86 -15.22 -10.80 -13.34
CA THR A 86 -13.82 -11.23 -13.23
C THR A 86 -13.24 -11.74 -14.54
N SER A 87 -14.03 -11.75 -15.62
CA SER A 87 -13.58 -12.24 -16.94
C SER A 87 -12.60 -11.29 -17.61
N HIS A 88 -12.64 -10.01 -17.23
CA HIS A 88 -11.73 -8.98 -17.71
C HIS A 88 -10.79 -8.53 -16.59
N VAL A 89 -9.50 -8.63 -16.87
CA VAL A 89 -8.44 -8.15 -15.99
C VAL A 89 -7.53 -7.18 -16.75
N HIS A 90 -7.02 -6.16 -16.06
CA HIS A 90 -6.03 -5.25 -16.63
C HIS A 90 -5.01 -4.83 -15.58
N PHE A 91 -3.79 -4.53 -16.02
CA PHE A 91 -2.78 -3.94 -15.17
C PHE A 91 -2.89 -2.42 -15.19
N ASP A 92 -3.09 -1.82 -14.02
CA ASP A 92 -2.90 -0.40 -13.81
C ASP A 92 -1.52 -0.15 -13.18
N THR A 93 -0.81 0.85 -13.69
CA THR A 93 0.53 1.18 -13.21
C THR A 93 0.60 2.65 -12.83
N THR A 94 1.03 2.94 -11.60
CA THR A 94 1.15 4.30 -11.09
C THR A 94 2.61 4.57 -10.73
N SER A 95 3.23 5.56 -11.39
CA SER A 95 4.57 6.03 -11.05
C SER A 95 4.50 6.91 -9.80
N VAL A 96 5.33 6.64 -8.80
CA VAL A 96 5.46 7.48 -7.60
C VAL A 96 6.84 8.14 -7.63
N SER A 97 6.85 9.46 -7.79
CA SER A 97 8.08 10.26 -7.80
C SER A 97 8.50 10.63 -6.37
N VAL A 98 9.78 10.54 -6.07
CA VAL A 98 10.35 10.81 -4.75
C VAL A 98 11.64 11.62 -4.85
N TRP A 99 12.06 12.22 -3.73
CA TRP A 99 13.22 13.11 -3.65
C TRP A 99 14.08 12.81 -2.41
N GLY A 100 15.36 13.14 -2.48
CA GLY A 100 16.33 12.93 -1.42
C GLY A 100 17.27 11.73 -1.64
N ASP A 101 18.05 11.46 -0.61
CA ASP A 101 19.05 10.40 -0.60
C ASP A 101 18.48 9.13 0.04
N TYR A 102 18.71 7.99 -0.62
CA TYR A 102 18.21 6.68 -0.22
C TYR A 102 19.40 5.71 -0.02
N PRO A 103 20.25 5.92 0.98
CA PRO A 103 21.51 5.17 1.14
C PRO A 103 21.31 3.67 1.42
N GLY A 104 20.11 3.24 1.85
CA GLY A 104 19.77 1.83 2.05
C GLY A 104 19.13 1.15 0.82
N CYS A 105 18.95 1.88 -0.28
CA CYS A 105 18.35 1.35 -1.49
C CYS A 105 19.41 0.61 -2.32
N PRO A 106 19.12 -0.59 -2.85
CA PRO A 106 20.12 -1.36 -3.57
C PRO A 106 20.56 -0.65 -4.86
N GLU A 107 21.88 -0.62 -5.10
CA GLU A 107 22.43 -0.11 -6.36
C GLU A 107 22.13 -1.06 -7.51
N GLU A 108 22.18 -2.37 -7.25
CA GLU A 108 21.83 -3.43 -8.19
C GLU A 108 20.35 -3.84 -8.08
N ASP A 109 19.85 -4.58 -9.06
CA ASP A 109 18.47 -5.05 -9.04
C ASP A 109 18.38 -6.27 -8.09
N ASP A 110 17.78 -6.06 -6.92
CA ASP A 110 17.48 -7.09 -5.93
C ASP A 110 15.96 -7.36 -5.95
N PRO A 111 15.51 -8.60 -6.23
CA PRO A 111 14.08 -8.92 -6.28
C PRO A 111 13.37 -8.81 -4.92
N GLU A 112 14.11 -8.85 -3.81
CA GLU A 112 13.54 -8.73 -2.46
C GLU A 112 13.51 -7.29 -1.95
N ARG A 113 14.12 -6.33 -2.67
CA ARG A 113 14.23 -4.95 -2.21
C ARG A 113 13.78 -3.94 -3.26
N LEU A 114 12.99 -2.97 -2.81
CA LEU A 114 12.54 -1.89 -3.68
C LEU A 114 13.72 -1.01 -4.12
N LYS A 115 13.94 -0.94 -5.43
CA LYS A 115 14.89 -0.01 -6.05
C LYS A 115 14.22 1.29 -6.48
N VAL A 116 14.61 2.37 -5.80
CA VAL A 116 14.20 3.75 -6.07
C VAL A 116 15.24 4.39 -7.00
N THR A 117 14.85 4.69 -8.24
CA THR A 117 15.80 5.16 -9.27
C THR A 117 15.13 6.00 -10.34
N TYR A 118 15.90 6.59 -11.26
CA TYR A 118 15.38 7.38 -12.37
C TYR A 118 14.76 6.49 -13.45
N GLY A 119 13.78 7.04 -14.20
CA GLY A 119 13.07 6.29 -15.24
C GLY A 119 11.95 7.09 -15.91
N HIS A 120 11.09 6.41 -16.66
CA HIS A 120 9.96 7.03 -17.33
C HIS A 120 8.81 7.36 -16.35
N SER A 121 8.74 8.62 -15.94
CA SER A 121 7.65 9.14 -15.08
C SER A 121 6.38 9.42 -15.88
N LYS A 122 5.24 8.87 -15.45
CA LYS A 122 3.91 9.23 -16.00
C LYS A 122 3.55 10.71 -15.76
N ASP A 123 4.10 11.29 -14.68
CA ASP A 123 3.97 12.71 -14.33
C ASP A 123 4.95 13.62 -15.08
N ARG A 124 5.71 13.07 -16.05
CA ARG A 124 6.71 13.80 -16.86
C ARG A 124 7.80 14.47 -16.01
N ARG A 125 8.21 13.82 -14.90
CA ARG A 125 9.32 14.22 -14.03
C ARG A 125 10.52 13.27 -14.14
N PRO A 126 11.27 13.26 -15.26
CA PRO A 126 12.44 12.40 -15.42
C PRO A 126 13.61 12.80 -14.51
N ASP A 127 13.56 14.01 -13.94
CA ASP A 127 14.52 14.58 -13.00
C ASP A 127 14.40 14.00 -11.58
N LEU A 128 13.36 13.23 -11.28
CA LEU A 128 13.13 12.64 -9.98
C LEU A 128 13.35 11.12 -10.00
N LYS A 129 13.86 10.60 -8.88
CA LYS A 129 13.82 9.17 -8.61
C LYS A 129 12.37 8.73 -8.45
N GLN A 130 12.07 7.50 -8.78
CA GLN A 130 10.73 6.96 -8.73
C GLN A 130 10.72 5.46 -8.46
N PHE A 131 9.55 4.98 -8.06
CA PHE A 131 9.18 3.57 -8.11
C PHE A 131 7.79 3.45 -8.77
N LEU A 132 7.37 2.22 -9.04
CA LEU A 132 6.13 1.90 -9.72
C LEU A 132 5.27 1.03 -8.82
N ILE A 133 4.02 1.42 -8.63
CA ILE A 133 2.99 0.56 -8.07
C ILE A 133 2.26 -0.07 -9.27
N LYS A 134 2.23 -1.40 -9.32
CA LYS A 134 1.48 -2.15 -10.32
C LYS A 134 0.32 -2.85 -9.63
N MET A 135 -0.87 -2.74 -10.18
CA MET A 135 -2.05 -3.41 -9.66
C MET A 135 -2.74 -4.19 -10.77
N LEU A 136 -3.05 -5.46 -10.53
CA LEU A 136 -3.99 -6.20 -11.35
C LEU A 136 -5.40 -5.85 -10.87
N CYS A 137 -6.22 -5.34 -11.77
CA CYS A 137 -7.55 -4.86 -11.46
C CYS A 137 -8.61 -5.65 -12.22
N ILE A 138 -9.79 -5.77 -11.62
CA ILE A 138 -11.01 -6.37 -12.21
C ILE A 138 -12.14 -5.35 -12.26
N HIS A 139 -13.14 -5.63 -13.10
CA HIS A 139 -14.39 -4.88 -13.18
C HIS A 139 -14.20 -3.35 -13.33
N ARG A 140 -14.42 -2.57 -12.27
CA ARG A 140 -14.34 -1.09 -12.23
C ARG A 140 -13.10 -0.62 -11.46
N ASN A 141 -11.93 -1.12 -11.84
CA ASN A 141 -10.64 -0.85 -11.17
C ASN A 141 -10.58 -1.34 -9.73
N ILE A 142 -11.21 -2.49 -9.43
CA ILE A 142 -11.05 -3.13 -8.12
C ILE A 142 -9.70 -3.85 -8.14
N PRO A 143 -8.70 -3.42 -7.35
CA PRO A 143 -7.41 -4.08 -7.35
C PRO A 143 -7.54 -5.43 -6.64
N ILE A 144 -6.92 -6.47 -7.19
CA ILE A 144 -6.89 -7.83 -6.62
C ILE A 144 -5.48 -8.33 -6.33
N ILE A 145 -4.48 -7.80 -7.03
CA ILE A 145 -3.05 -8.06 -6.79
C ILE A 145 -2.33 -6.72 -6.88
N GLY A 146 -1.31 -6.51 -6.05
CA GLY A 146 -0.47 -5.32 -6.07
C GLY A 146 1.00 -5.69 -5.87
N GLU A 147 1.88 -5.02 -6.62
CA GLU A 147 3.34 -5.14 -6.54
C GLU A 147 3.96 -3.73 -6.51
N CYS A 148 5.01 -3.56 -5.71
CA CYS A 148 5.85 -2.37 -5.74
C CYS A 148 7.20 -2.71 -6.38
N THR A 149 7.54 -2.06 -7.48
CA THR A 149 8.72 -2.43 -8.27
C THR A 149 9.37 -1.22 -8.93
N ARG A 150 10.54 -1.41 -9.53
CA ARG A 150 11.18 -0.42 -10.40
C ARG A 150 10.52 -0.46 -11.78
N LYS A 151 10.36 0.70 -12.42
CA LYS A 151 9.99 0.74 -13.84
C LYS A 151 11.19 0.38 -14.72
N ARG A 152 11.14 -0.76 -15.43
CA ARG A 152 12.12 -1.11 -16.47
C ARG A 152 11.88 -0.28 -17.72
N VAL A 153 12.93 0.32 -18.26
CA VAL A 153 12.89 1.01 -19.56
C VAL A 153 12.57 -0.02 -20.64
N GLY A 154 11.47 0.15 -21.38
CA GLY A 154 11.04 -0.77 -22.45
C GLY A 154 9.97 -1.81 -22.07
N GLN A 155 9.50 -1.86 -20.82
CA GLN A 155 8.20 -2.50 -20.55
C GLN A 155 7.10 -1.50 -20.94
N GLU A 156 6.48 -1.73 -22.10
CA GLU A 156 5.20 -1.11 -22.42
C GLU A 156 4.22 -1.38 -21.27
N ASP A 157 3.33 -0.42 -21.00
CA ASP A 157 2.14 -0.67 -20.20
C ASP A 157 1.33 -1.72 -20.97
N GLN A 158 1.65 -3.01 -20.75
CA GLN A 158 0.89 -4.12 -21.29
C GLN A 158 -0.46 -4.06 -20.61
N GLN A 159 -1.37 -3.31 -21.23
CA GLN A 159 -2.79 -3.54 -21.20
C GLN A 159 -2.99 -4.91 -21.85
N LEU A 160 -2.60 -5.96 -21.13
CA LEU A 160 -2.86 -7.33 -21.51
C LEU A 160 -4.35 -7.52 -21.30
N CYS A 161 -5.15 -7.14 -22.30
CA CYS A 161 -6.46 -7.72 -22.48
C CYS A 161 -6.21 -9.21 -22.70
N ILE A 162 -6.20 -9.99 -21.63
CA ILE A 162 -6.35 -11.44 -21.74
C ILE A 162 -7.80 -11.65 -22.13
N LEU A 163 -8.07 -11.59 -23.43
CA LEU A 163 -9.31 -12.06 -24.03
C LEU A 163 -8.94 -13.01 -25.17
N THR A 164 -8.80 -14.27 -24.79
CA THR A 164 -9.40 -15.44 -25.44
C THR A 164 -9.57 -16.52 -24.40
#